data_AF-A0A7W0QMC7-F1
#
_entry.id   AF-A0A7W0QMC7-F1
#
_cell.length_a   1.000
_cell.length_b   1.000
_cell.length_c   1.000
_cell.angle_alpha   90.00
_cell.angle_beta   90.00
_cell.angle_gamma   90.00
#
_symmetry.space_group_name_H-M   'P 1'
#
loop_
_entity.id
_entity.type
_entity.pdbx_description
1 polymer ?
#
loop_
_entity_poly.entity_id
_entity_poly.type
_entity_poly.pdbx_seq_one_letter_code
_entity_poly.pdbx_strand_id
1 'polypeptide(L)'
;MRKLQALAGIAAAIGLAATFVAAPAAAERGSYNNWHVHDGGSGVDANGLVHRPAAFFPSILLGDYSQDPAYCPDATDKLLLPAGSNGQFPLVGVCTTNAFVIHLRAVPAGGAVPPGYQSTGWTTGGAVVYYMLTAR
;
A
#
# COMPACT_ATOMS: atom_id res chain seq x y z
N MET A 1 10.87 29.48 66.60
CA MET A 1 11.64 30.22 65.57
C MET A 1 12.11 29.20 64.54
N ARG A 2 11.49 29.14 63.33
CA ARG A 2 12.05 29.53 62.00
C ARG A 2 13.37 28.80 61.66
N LYS A 3 13.63 28.16 60.50
CA LYS A 3 12.98 27.93 59.19
C LYS A 3 13.78 26.81 58.47
N LEU A 4 13.15 26.11 57.51
CA LEU A 4 13.76 25.17 56.57
C LEU A 4 14.83 25.81 55.64
N GLN A 5 15.83 25.03 55.23
CA GLN A 5 16.51 25.09 53.91
C GLN A 5 16.91 23.64 53.54
N ALA A 6 16.14 22.89 52.75
CA ALA A 6 16.09 22.86 51.27
C ALA A 6 17.43 22.48 50.61
N LEU A 7 17.49 21.30 49.98
CA LEU A 7 18.13 21.08 48.68
C LEU A 7 17.62 19.77 48.08
N ALA A 8 17.09 19.91 46.85
CA ALA A 8 16.35 18.93 46.10
C ALA A 8 17.27 17.87 45.48
N GLY A 9 16.98 16.59 45.71
CA GLY A 9 17.53 15.47 44.96
C GLY A 9 16.60 15.09 43.81
N ILE A 10 17.10 15.25 42.59
CA ILE A 10 16.41 15.02 41.31
C ILE A 10 15.86 13.60 41.23
N ALA A 11 14.56 13.48 40.93
CA ALA A 11 13.89 12.21 40.67
C ALA A 11 14.34 11.64 39.31
N ALA A 12 14.97 10.47 39.33
CA ALA A 12 15.23 9.67 38.12
C ALA A 12 14.02 8.75 37.87
N ALA A 13 13.08 9.19 37.04
CA ALA A 13 12.04 8.33 36.50
C ALA A 13 12.64 7.50 35.35
N ILE A 14 13.01 6.25 35.62
CA ILE A 14 13.43 5.30 34.59
C ILE A 14 12.17 4.80 33.88
N GLY A 15 12.08 5.17 32.60
CA GLY A 15 10.90 5.01 31.75
C GLY A 15 10.48 3.56 31.53
N LEU A 16 9.16 3.38 31.47
CA LEU A 16 8.48 2.16 31.06
C LEU A 16 8.75 1.95 29.56
N ALA A 17 9.58 0.96 29.21
CA ALA A 17 9.77 0.54 27.83
C ALA A 17 8.54 -0.26 27.36
N ALA A 18 7.55 0.43 26.81
CA ALA A 18 6.46 -0.21 26.10
C ALA A 18 6.97 -0.70 24.74
N THR A 19 7.28 -2.00 24.63
CA THR A 19 7.44 -2.66 23.34
C THR A 19 6.07 -2.72 22.67
N PHE A 20 5.80 -1.77 21.77
CA PHE A 20 4.69 -1.90 20.84
C PHE A 20 5.00 -3.05 19.89
N VAL A 21 4.44 -4.23 20.19
CA VAL A 21 4.30 -5.27 19.18
C VAL A 21 3.24 -4.73 18.23
N ALA A 22 3.67 -4.15 17.11
CA ALA A 22 2.78 -3.87 16.01
C ALA A 22 2.22 -5.23 15.56
N ALA A 23 0.99 -5.56 15.98
CA ALA A 23 0.26 -6.64 15.35
C ALA A 23 0.29 -6.35 13.84
N PRO A 24 0.57 -7.34 12.97
CA PRO A 24 0.39 -7.12 11.55
C PRO A 24 -1.04 -6.66 11.40
N ALA A 25 -1.23 -5.47 10.82
CA ALA A 25 -2.55 -5.00 10.44
C ALA A 25 -3.04 -5.89 9.29
N ALA A 26 -3.39 -7.14 9.62
CA ALA A 26 -4.36 -7.94 8.90
C ALA A 26 -5.68 -7.20 9.11
N ALA A 27 -5.82 -6.09 8.39
CA ALA A 27 -7.10 -5.44 8.29
C ALA A 27 -8.00 -6.44 7.58
N GLU A 28 -9.06 -6.88 8.26
CA GLU A 28 -10.33 -7.12 7.59
C GLU A 28 -10.62 -5.86 6.76
N ARG A 29 -10.13 -5.82 5.51
CA ARG A 29 -10.33 -4.69 4.60
C ARG A 29 -11.71 -4.84 3.99
N GLY A 30 -12.74 -4.81 4.85
CA GLY A 30 -14.06 -4.42 4.40
C GLY A 30 -13.94 -3.10 3.65
N SER A 31 -14.72 -2.93 2.58
CA SER A 31 -14.73 -1.76 1.71
C SER A 31 -14.77 -0.42 2.47
N TYR A 32 -13.62 0.06 2.87
CA TYR A 32 -13.45 1.34 3.51
C TYR A 32 -12.63 2.19 2.54
N ASN A 33 -13.21 3.30 2.09
CA ASN A 33 -12.49 4.48 1.57
C ASN A 33 -11.92 4.42 0.14
N ASN A 34 -12.72 4.06 -0.88
CA ASN A 34 -12.27 4.05 -2.29
C ASN A 34 -11.11 3.06 -2.52
N TRP A 35 -11.31 1.81 -2.10
CA TRP A 35 -10.37 0.72 -2.32
C TRP A 35 -11.03 -0.43 -3.08
N HIS A 36 -10.21 -1.20 -3.79
CA HIS A 36 -10.58 -2.45 -4.45
C HIS A 36 -9.53 -3.53 -4.20
N VAL A 37 -9.89 -4.77 -4.52
CA VAL A 37 -9.02 -5.94 -4.38
C VAL A 37 -8.80 -6.63 -5.72
N HIS A 38 -7.58 -7.10 -5.97
CA HIS A 38 -7.21 -7.88 -7.14
C HIS A 38 -7.14 -9.37 -6.83
N ASP A 39 -8.25 -10.02 -6.50
CA ASP A 39 -8.29 -11.43 -6.11
C ASP A 39 -8.65 -12.39 -7.25
N GLY A 40 -8.84 -11.89 -8.47
CA GLY A 40 -9.29 -12.71 -9.60
C GLY A 40 -10.80 -12.74 -9.78
N GLY A 41 -11.55 -12.11 -8.87
CA GLY A 41 -12.99 -11.98 -8.96
C GLY A 41 -13.46 -10.83 -9.85
N SER A 42 -14.75 -10.55 -9.78
CA SER A 42 -15.40 -9.42 -10.45
C SER A 42 -16.68 -9.03 -9.71
N GLY A 43 -16.99 -7.73 -9.70
CA GLY A 43 -18.23 -7.21 -9.12
C GLY A 43 -18.00 -6.50 -7.80
N VAL A 44 -19.08 -6.33 -7.04
CA VAL A 44 -19.09 -5.67 -5.74
C VAL A 44 -19.69 -6.64 -4.73
N ASP A 45 -19.00 -6.89 -3.63
CA ASP A 45 -19.50 -7.78 -2.58
C ASP A 45 -20.57 -7.11 -1.70
N ALA A 46 -21.11 -7.87 -0.74
CA ALA A 46 -22.13 -7.38 0.19
C ALA A 46 -21.64 -6.24 1.11
N ASN A 47 -20.32 -6.06 1.24
CA ASN A 47 -19.70 -5.00 2.03
C ASN A 47 -19.38 -3.76 1.18
N GLY A 48 -19.60 -3.81 -0.13
CA GLY A 48 -19.26 -2.73 -1.06
C GLY A 48 -17.86 -2.84 -1.68
N LEU A 49 -17.12 -3.93 -1.43
CA LEU A 49 -15.74 -4.09 -1.91
C LEU A 49 -15.77 -4.46 -3.37
N VAL A 50 -14.99 -3.73 -4.17
CA VAL A 50 -14.87 -3.99 -5.59
C VAL A 50 -13.82 -5.07 -5.83
N HIS A 51 -14.22 -6.16 -6.46
CA HIS A 51 -13.35 -7.26 -6.86
C HIS A 51 -12.92 -7.11 -8.32
N ARG A 52 -11.64 -7.39 -8.59
CA ARG A 52 -10.99 -7.21 -9.89
C ARG A 52 -10.14 -8.44 -10.26
N PRO A 53 -9.88 -8.65 -11.57
CA PRO A 53 -8.93 -9.65 -12.02
C PRO A 53 -7.56 -9.49 -11.35
N ALA A 54 -6.91 -10.59 -11.01
CA ALA A 54 -5.61 -10.59 -10.32
C ALA A 54 -4.46 -9.97 -11.15
N ALA A 55 -4.63 -9.89 -12.48
CA ALA A 55 -3.65 -9.29 -13.40
C ALA A 55 -2.22 -9.84 -13.19
N PHE A 56 -1.23 -8.97 -12.97
CA PHE A 56 0.16 -9.33 -12.72
C PHE A 56 0.51 -9.53 -11.23
N PHE A 57 -0.41 -9.28 -10.30
CA PHE A 57 -0.08 -9.33 -8.87
C PHE A 57 0.44 -10.70 -8.41
N PRO A 58 -0.14 -11.85 -8.84
CA PRO A 58 0.37 -13.16 -8.45
C PRO A 58 1.81 -13.43 -8.91
N SER A 59 2.27 -12.82 -10.02
CA SER A 59 3.60 -13.08 -10.56
C SER A 59 4.70 -12.23 -9.93
N ILE A 60 4.35 -11.15 -9.22
CA ILE A 60 5.32 -10.25 -8.58
C ILE A 60 5.42 -10.47 -7.07
N LEU A 61 4.55 -11.29 -6.48
CA LEU A 61 4.53 -11.59 -5.05
C LEU A 61 4.95 -13.04 -4.81
N LEU A 62 5.65 -13.28 -3.70
CA LEU A 62 6.02 -14.63 -3.27
C LEU A 62 4.95 -15.19 -2.33
N GLY A 63 4.61 -16.47 -2.48
CA GLY A 63 3.66 -17.17 -1.61
C GLY A 63 2.30 -17.43 -2.25
N ASP A 64 1.34 -17.86 -1.42
CA ASP A 64 -0.03 -18.10 -1.86
C ASP A 64 -0.82 -16.79 -1.92
N TYR A 65 -0.88 -16.23 -3.14
CA TYR A 65 -1.58 -14.98 -3.41
C TYR A 65 -3.07 -15.01 -3.04
N SER A 66 -3.72 -16.18 -3.06
CA SER A 66 -5.15 -16.28 -2.74
C SER A 66 -5.47 -15.92 -1.29
N GLN A 67 -4.47 -16.02 -0.40
CA GLN A 67 -4.61 -15.72 1.03
C GLN A 67 -4.26 -14.27 1.37
N ASP A 68 -3.57 -13.56 0.48
CA ASP A 68 -3.09 -12.19 0.69
C ASP A 68 -3.10 -11.38 -0.62
N PRO A 69 -4.29 -11.17 -1.22
CA PRO A 69 -4.39 -10.46 -2.50
C PRO A 69 -4.02 -8.98 -2.33
N ALA A 70 -3.65 -8.34 -3.45
CA ALA A 70 -3.33 -6.93 -3.46
C ALA A 70 -4.59 -6.07 -3.32
N TYR A 71 -4.58 -5.18 -2.32
CA TYR A 71 -5.57 -4.13 -2.13
C TYR A 71 -5.02 -2.79 -2.59
N CYS A 72 -5.78 -2.06 -3.40
CA CYS A 72 -5.36 -0.81 -4.01
C CYS A 72 -6.41 0.28 -3.74
N PRO A 73 -6.01 1.53 -3.48
CA PRO A 73 -6.89 2.67 -3.62
C PRO A 73 -7.36 2.81 -5.07
N ASP A 74 -8.59 3.25 -5.30
CA ASP A 74 -9.16 3.44 -6.64
C ASP A 74 -8.36 4.45 -7.46
N ALA A 75 -7.71 5.43 -6.81
CA ALA A 75 -6.86 6.40 -7.47
C ALA A 75 -5.54 5.82 -8.03
N THR A 76 -5.15 4.60 -7.62
CA THR A 76 -3.94 3.92 -8.15
C THR A 76 -4.13 3.51 -9.60
N ASP A 77 -5.34 3.04 -9.96
CA ASP A 77 -5.71 2.76 -11.34
C ASP A 77 -6.39 3.99 -11.93
N LYS A 78 -5.60 4.86 -12.59
CA LYS A 78 -6.12 6.12 -13.10
C LYS A 78 -7.16 5.94 -14.21
N LEU A 79 -7.31 4.74 -14.77
CA LEU A 79 -8.44 4.39 -15.64
C LEU A 79 -9.79 4.51 -14.92
N LEU A 80 -9.80 4.47 -13.58
CA LEU A 80 -10.98 4.65 -12.75
C LEU A 80 -11.24 6.12 -12.36
N LEU A 81 -10.34 7.05 -12.70
CA LEU A 81 -10.57 8.47 -12.46
C LEU A 81 -11.57 9.04 -13.48
N PRO A 82 -12.32 10.11 -13.13
CA PRO A 82 -13.23 10.77 -14.07
C PRO A 82 -12.51 11.18 -15.35
N ALA A 83 -13.18 11.01 -16.50
CA ALA A 83 -12.63 11.34 -17.82
C ALA A 83 -12.03 12.76 -17.86
N GLY A 84 -10.80 12.88 -18.35
CA GLY A 84 -10.05 14.15 -18.36
C GLY A 84 -9.18 14.41 -17.13
N SER A 85 -9.27 13.57 -16.08
CA SER A 85 -8.44 13.67 -14.86
C SER A 85 -7.14 12.85 -14.95
N ASN A 86 -6.83 12.29 -16.13
CA ASN A 86 -5.64 11.47 -16.34
C ASN A 86 -4.39 12.35 -16.30
N GLY A 87 -3.54 12.13 -15.29
CA GLY A 87 -2.21 12.73 -15.25
C GLY A 87 -1.27 12.18 -16.33
N GLN A 88 -0.02 12.64 -16.34
CA GLN A 88 1.03 12.26 -17.32
C GLN A 88 1.24 10.74 -17.51
N PHE A 89 0.81 9.92 -16.54
CA PHE A 89 0.99 8.47 -16.54
C PHE A 89 -0.35 7.77 -16.36
N PRO A 90 -0.65 6.72 -17.15
CA PRO A 90 -1.92 5.99 -17.09
C PRO A 90 -2.10 5.18 -15.79
N LEU A 91 -1.01 4.93 -15.05
CA LEU A 91 -1.05 4.26 -13.75
C LEU A 91 0.11 4.77 -12.90
N VAL A 92 -0.19 5.36 -11.74
CA VAL A 92 0.79 5.69 -10.69
C VAL A 92 0.06 5.56 -9.38
N GLY A 93 0.55 4.68 -8.51
CA GLY A 93 -0.04 4.55 -7.18
C GLY A 93 0.58 3.43 -6.40
N VAL A 94 -0.14 3.02 -5.36
CA VAL A 94 0.30 1.96 -4.46
C VAL A 94 -0.81 0.94 -4.30
N CYS A 95 -0.41 -0.32 -4.13
CA CYS A 95 -1.23 -1.37 -3.61
C CYS A 95 -0.52 -1.99 -2.42
N THR A 96 -1.22 -2.81 -1.65
CA THR A 96 -0.62 -3.42 -0.45
C THR A 96 -1.18 -4.81 -0.24
N THR A 97 -0.32 -5.68 0.25
CA THR A 97 -0.70 -6.95 0.88
C THR A 97 -0.45 -6.82 2.40
N ASN A 98 -0.47 -7.93 3.14
CA ASN A 98 -0.04 -7.95 4.53
C ASN A 98 1.48 -7.75 4.64
N ALA A 99 2.26 -8.31 3.72
CA ALA A 99 3.73 -8.29 3.78
C ALA A 99 4.40 -7.12 3.02
N PHE A 100 3.73 -6.56 2.00
CA PHE A 100 4.38 -5.58 1.11
C PHE A 100 3.51 -4.36 0.81
N VAL A 101 4.16 -3.22 0.65
CA VAL A 101 3.67 -2.11 -0.17
C VAL A 101 4.22 -2.28 -1.58
N ILE A 102 3.31 -2.28 -2.55
CA ILE A 102 3.57 -2.46 -3.97
C ILE A 102 3.45 -1.10 -4.63
N HIS A 103 4.57 -0.50 -4.99
CA HIS A 103 4.60 0.78 -5.69
C HIS A 103 4.47 0.52 -7.18
N LEU A 104 3.48 1.12 -7.83
CA LEU A 104 3.21 0.93 -9.25
C LEU A 104 3.47 2.19 -10.06
N ARG A 105 4.05 2.01 -11.25
CA ARG A 105 4.29 3.08 -12.21
C ARG A 105 4.21 2.58 -13.64
N ALA A 106 3.30 3.12 -14.42
CA ALA A 106 3.31 2.97 -15.86
C ALA A 106 4.26 4.00 -16.49
N VAL A 107 5.21 3.53 -17.29
CA VAL A 107 6.19 4.36 -17.98
C VAL A 107 5.96 4.22 -19.50
N PRO A 108 5.66 5.31 -20.23
CA PRO A 108 5.54 5.29 -21.68
C PRO A 108 6.82 4.80 -22.36
N ALA A 109 6.70 4.33 -23.61
CA ALA A 109 7.85 3.94 -24.41
C ALA A 109 8.91 5.07 -24.45
N GLY A 110 10.17 4.72 -24.20
CA GLY A 110 11.30 5.67 -24.14
C GLY A 110 11.39 6.47 -22.83
N GLY A 111 10.45 6.32 -21.90
CA GLY A 111 10.53 6.94 -20.58
C GLY A 111 11.56 6.27 -19.66
N ALA A 112 12.17 7.07 -18.77
CA ALA A 112 13.10 6.55 -17.78
C ALA A 112 12.37 5.78 -16.67
N VAL A 113 12.79 4.55 -16.42
CA VAL A 113 12.30 3.72 -15.31
C VAL A 113 13.04 4.14 -14.03
N PRO A 114 12.34 4.43 -12.92
CA PRO A 114 13.00 4.76 -11.66
C PRO A 114 13.87 3.60 -11.14
N PRO A 115 14.99 3.87 -10.45
CA PRO A 115 15.79 2.82 -9.82
C PRO A 115 14.98 1.96 -8.85
N GLY A 116 15.28 0.66 -8.81
CA GLY A 116 14.60 -0.30 -7.93
C GLY A 116 13.26 -0.84 -8.47
N TYR A 117 12.76 -0.30 -9.59
CA TYR A 117 11.56 -0.81 -10.23
C TYR A 117 11.87 -1.96 -11.21
N GLN A 118 11.02 -2.97 -11.21
CA GLN A 118 11.05 -4.13 -12.10
C GLN A 118 9.82 -4.12 -13.01
N SER A 119 9.94 -4.63 -14.24
CA SER A 119 8.79 -4.70 -15.14
C SER A 119 7.85 -5.82 -14.72
N THR A 120 6.54 -5.57 -14.79
CA THR A 120 5.53 -6.62 -14.64
C THR A 120 5.32 -7.42 -15.93
N GLY A 121 5.83 -6.94 -17.06
CA GLY A 121 5.53 -7.44 -18.41
C GLY A 121 4.18 -6.99 -18.96
N TRP A 122 3.39 -6.24 -18.20
CA TRP A 122 2.07 -5.74 -18.61
C TRP A 122 2.13 -4.33 -19.17
N THR A 123 1.17 -3.99 -20.01
CA THR A 123 1.00 -2.65 -20.57
C THR A 123 -0.38 -2.09 -20.29
N THR A 124 -0.46 -0.79 -19.99
CA THR A 124 -1.71 -0.03 -19.88
C THR A 124 -1.57 1.31 -20.57
N GLY A 125 -2.56 1.70 -21.39
CA GLY A 125 -2.50 2.96 -22.15
C GLY A 125 -1.24 3.12 -23.02
N GLY A 126 -0.68 2.03 -23.53
CA GLY A 126 0.57 2.03 -24.30
C GLY A 126 1.86 2.19 -23.48
N ALA A 127 1.78 2.21 -22.14
CA ALA A 127 2.91 2.29 -21.23
C ALA A 127 3.16 0.94 -20.54
N VAL A 128 4.43 0.59 -20.31
CA VAL A 128 4.81 -0.61 -19.56
C VAL A 128 4.61 -0.35 -18.07
N VAL A 129 3.97 -1.29 -17.36
CA VAL A 129 3.79 -1.22 -15.92
C VAL A 129 5.03 -1.77 -15.22
N TYR A 130 5.54 -0.99 -14.28
CA TYR A 130 6.65 -1.35 -13.41
C TYR A 130 6.19 -1.35 -11.96
N TYR A 131 6.85 -2.17 -11.15
CA TYR A 131 6.60 -2.31 -9.73
C TYR A 131 7.89 -2.21 -8.90
N MET A 132 7.76 -1.78 -7.65
CA MET A 132 8.79 -1.94 -6.63
C MET A 132 8.11 -2.43 -5.35
N LEU A 133 8.75 -3.36 -4.63
CA LEU A 133 8.23 -3.86 -3.36
C LEU A 133 9.02 -3.26 -2.20
N THR A 134 8.29 -2.82 -1.17
CA THR A 134 8.87 -2.49 0.13
C THR A 134 8.16 -3.30 1.20
N ALA A 135 8.91 -3.89 2.13
CA ALA A 135 8.33 -4.61 3.26
C ALA A 135 7.45 -3.68 4.11
N ARG A 136 6.42 -4.26 4.73
CA ARG A 136 5.46 -3.55 5.58
C ARG A 136 5.63 -3.89 7.05
#